data_AF-A0A544YWJ0-F1
#
_entry.id   AF-A0A544YWJ0-F1
#
_cell.length_a   1.000
_cell.length_b   1.000
_cell.length_c   1.000
_cell.angle_alpha   90.00
_cell.angle_beta   90.00
_cell.angle_gamma   90.00
#
_symmetry.space_group_name_H-M   'P 1'
#
loop_
_entity.id
_entity.type
_entity.pdbx_description
1 polymer ?
#
loop_
_entity_poly.entity_id
_entity_poly.type
_entity_poly.pdbx_seq_one_letter_code
_entity_poly.pdbx_strand_id
1 'polypeptide(L)'
;MSDDLPLEVRAAFGVPSGPARLLPGGGGTCWQAGELVFKPAPRPAVASWLAEVFAGVSDGLFDGLFDDLRGPGFRVPRPVRAADGSWVAGGWAAWTVVEGETDPVARWPELVAASRAFHAALVGIPAPSWLGRGRNRWAVAERVAWDEAEVELAPELSDLVEALRAATRPVRLPNQLVHCDIAGNVLFADGQPPAVIDFSPSWRPAGYALAVAAVDLLAWSAAPPGILDKLDGEDDIDQLLLRALIWRLVTESLGRPDRDSRQAVRRANEPVVELLLSRVSGRPVTTGPATDADIAASTGRALGCEITGLRPVTGGHSVARIADRAGGGSVFVKAAAPAELDVESAVYEALGDRPFLPRLLASTREPAPMLVLEMLEQDHWVTEWTTPLIAATRNLLHEVHTLPAPSDVPVLREVANPWEAIAADPARLLRMGVCSRRWLAEHLDTLHAAAAEAPVEGDSLIHRDVRAANLWWHDGRLVLADWASAAIGDPWLDHHLWLVALHAEGGPAPDTDQGPHATGHAALIAGQQPLLAPARDANPALFDQRRRRLTVALSWAARLLHIPPPQPPT
;
A
#
# COMPACT_ATOMS: atom_id res chain seq x y z
N MET A 1 -19.35 -16.77 -14.95
CA MET A 1 -20.50 -17.07 -14.06
C MET A 1 -21.25 -15.76 -13.89
N SER A 2 -22.57 -15.75 -13.90
CA SER A 2 -23.41 -14.53 -13.87
C SER A 2 -23.01 -13.59 -12.72
N ASP A 3 -22.83 -12.30 -13.00
CA ASP A 3 -22.41 -11.27 -12.03
C ASP A 3 -23.56 -10.81 -11.08
N ASP A 4 -24.78 -11.31 -11.26
CA ASP A 4 -25.96 -11.01 -10.43
C ASP A 4 -26.33 -12.17 -9.48
N LEU A 5 -26.89 -11.84 -8.30
CA LEU A 5 -27.50 -12.81 -7.37
C LEU A 5 -28.77 -13.45 -8.00
N PRO A 6 -28.77 -14.75 -8.35
CA PRO A 6 -29.88 -15.36 -9.09
C PRO A 6 -31.19 -15.40 -8.31
N LEU A 7 -32.32 -15.18 -9.00
CA LEU A 7 -33.66 -15.17 -8.37
C LEU A 7 -34.03 -16.53 -7.77
N GLU A 8 -33.64 -17.63 -8.41
CA GLU A 8 -33.86 -18.98 -7.91
C GLU A 8 -33.11 -19.25 -6.60
N VAL A 9 -31.90 -18.71 -6.44
CA VAL A 9 -31.13 -18.78 -5.20
C VAL A 9 -31.85 -18.00 -4.11
N ARG A 10 -32.28 -16.77 -4.41
CA ARG A 10 -33.02 -15.94 -3.47
C ARG A 10 -34.32 -16.60 -3.00
N ALA A 11 -35.05 -17.21 -3.93
CA ALA A 11 -36.27 -17.96 -3.63
C ALA A 11 -35.98 -19.18 -2.74
N ALA A 12 -34.88 -19.89 -2.96
CA ALA A 12 -34.48 -21.03 -2.15
C ALA A 12 -34.24 -20.65 -0.67
N PHE A 13 -33.83 -19.42 -0.38
CA PHE A 13 -33.65 -18.89 0.99
C PHE A 13 -34.82 -18.00 1.46
N GLY A 14 -35.96 -18.01 0.77
CA GLY A 14 -37.18 -17.31 1.22
C GLY A 14 -37.23 -15.81 0.96
N VAL A 15 -36.38 -15.25 0.08
CA VAL A 15 -36.34 -13.81 -0.25
C VAL A 15 -36.58 -13.56 -1.77
N PRO A 16 -37.71 -14.03 -2.35
CA PRO A 16 -37.90 -14.08 -3.80
C PRO A 16 -38.03 -12.71 -4.49
N SER A 17 -38.22 -11.61 -3.74
CA SER A 17 -38.43 -10.27 -4.27
C SER A 17 -37.72 -9.18 -3.44
N GLY A 18 -37.66 -7.95 -3.95
CA GLY A 18 -36.98 -6.81 -3.31
C GLY A 18 -35.61 -6.48 -3.93
N PRO A 19 -35.02 -5.32 -3.58
CA PRO A 19 -33.70 -4.94 -4.08
C PRO A 19 -32.61 -5.86 -3.55
N ALA A 20 -31.63 -6.18 -4.40
CA ALA A 20 -30.39 -6.82 -4.00
C ALA A 20 -29.25 -5.81 -4.17
N ARG A 21 -28.40 -5.67 -3.16
CA ARG A 21 -27.27 -4.73 -3.15
C ARG A 21 -25.98 -5.51 -3.07
N LEU A 22 -25.06 -5.26 -4.01
CA LEU A 22 -23.70 -5.76 -3.89
C LEU A 22 -23.00 -5.05 -2.72
N LEU A 23 -22.39 -5.83 -1.83
CA LEU A 23 -21.67 -5.29 -0.67
C LEU A 23 -20.20 -4.99 -1.01
N PRO A 24 -19.65 -3.88 -0.52
CA PRO A 24 -18.21 -3.64 -0.58
C PRO A 24 -17.48 -4.60 0.40
N GLY A 25 -16.31 -5.12 0.02
CA GLY A 25 -15.51 -6.04 0.85
C GLY A 25 -15.62 -7.52 0.44
N GLY A 26 -14.90 -8.42 1.12
CA GLY A 26 -15.01 -9.88 0.90
C GLY A 26 -14.80 -10.34 -0.56
N GLY A 27 -13.86 -9.72 -1.28
CA GLY A 27 -13.63 -9.96 -2.71
C GLY A 27 -14.67 -9.34 -3.66
N GLY A 28 -15.64 -8.57 -3.15
CA GLY A 28 -16.62 -7.83 -3.94
C GLY A 28 -17.69 -8.71 -4.59
N THR A 29 -17.97 -9.87 -4.00
CA THR A 29 -18.87 -10.90 -4.58
C THR A 29 -20.09 -11.22 -3.71
N CYS A 30 -20.20 -10.60 -2.54
CA CYS A 30 -21.30 -10.82 -1.60
C CYS A 30 -22.46 -9.88 -1.87
N TRP A 31 -23.68 -10.39 -1.74
CA TRP A 31 -24.91 -9.65 -2.00
C TRP A 31 -25.79 -9.60 -0.76
N GLN A 32 -26.39 -8.46 -0.48
CA GLN A 32 -27.44 -8.34 0.53
C GLN A 32 -28.81 -8.26 -0.15
N ALA A 33 -29.76 -9.09 0.27
CA ALA A 33 -31.17 -8.97 -0.10
C ALA A 33 -32.04 -9.20 1.15
N GLY A 34 -32.84 -8.18 1.50
CA GLY A 34 -33.56 -8.17 2.77
C GLY A 34 -32.62 -8.22 3.97
N GLU A 35 -32.90 -9.12 4.91
CA GLU A 35 -32.10 -9.36 6.11
C GLU A 35 -31.01 -10.42 5.92
N LEU A 36 -30.76 -10.85 4.67
CA LEU A 36 -29.79 -11.89 4.34
C LEU A 36 -28.61 -11.36 3.53
N VAL A 37 -27.43 -11.87 3.85
CA VAL A 37 -26.19 -11.76 3.09
C VAL A 37 -25.91 -13.10 2.40
N PHE A 38 -25.82 -13.06 1.08
CA PHE A 38 -25.53 -14.19 0.21
C PHE A 38 -24.05 -14.17 -0.15
N LYS A 39 -23.38 -15.29 0.10
CA LYS A 39 -21.95 -15.48 -0.17
C LYS A 39 -21.75 -16.61 -1.17
N PRO A 40 -20.92 -16.45 -2.21
CA PRO A 40 -20.58 -17.53 -3.11
C PRO A 40 -19.94 -18.70 -2.34
N ALA A 41 -20.37 -19.91 -2.65
CA ALA A 41 -19.92 -21.16 -2.04
C ALA A 41 -19.30 -22.08 -3.11
N PRO A 42 -18.13 -21.72 -3.70
CA PRO A 42 -17.48 -22.53 -4.74
C PRO A 42 -17.07 -23.93 -4.24
N ARG A 43 -16.99 -24.12 -2.92
CA ARG A 43 -16.83 -25.41 -2.26
C ARG A 43 -17.98 -25.61 -1.27
N PRO A 44 -19.10 -26.21 -1.68
CA PRO A 44 -20.28 -26.37 -0.83
C PRO A 44 -20.00 -27.07 0.50
N ALA A 45 -19.09 -28.04 0.54
CA ALA A 45 -18.69 -28.72 1.77
C ALA A 45 -18.02 -27.79 2.79
N VAL A 46 -17.22 -26.82 2.34
CA VAL A 46 -16.58 -25.83 3.22
C VAL A 46 -17.62 -24.85 3.75
N ALA A 47 -18.52 -24.36 2.87
CA ALA A 47 -19.58 -23.45 3.27
C ALA A 47 -20.57 -24.08 4.25
N SER A 48 -20.92 -25.36 4.03
CA SER A 48 -21.81 -26.12 4.93
C SER A 48 -21.15 -26.33 6.29
N TRP A 49 -19.86 -26.71 6.32
CA TRP A 49 -19.11 -26.84 7.58
C TRP A 49 -19.02 -25.52 8.36
N LEU A 50 -18.78 -24.39 7.67
CA LEU A 50 -18.79 -23.07 8.31
C LEU A 50 -20.16 -22.74 8.92
N ALA A 51 -21.24 -23.04 8.19
CA ALA A 51 -22.60 -22.87 8.70
C ALA A 51 -22.87 -23.77 9.91
N GLU A 52 -22.44 -25.03 9.90
CA GLU A 52 -22.56 -25.95 11.04
C GLU A 52 -21.84 -25.43 12.29
N VAL A 53 -20.59 -24.97 12.13
CA VAL A 53 -19.81 -24.36 13.23
C VAL A 53 -20.55 -23.16 13.83
N PHE A 54 -21.08 -22.26 13.00
CA PHE A 54 -21.78 -21.07 13.48
C PHE A 54 -23.18 -21.37 14.04
N ALA A 55 -23.84 -22.41 13.53
CA ALA A 55 -25.12 -22.88 14.02
C ALA A 55 -25.00 -23.75 15.30
N GLY A 56 -23.79 -24.08 15.75
CA GLY A 56 -23.58 -24.99 16.88
C GLY A 56 -24.03 -26.43 16.61
N VAL A 57 -24.16 -26.82 15.33
CA VAL A 57 -24.63 -28.16 14.94
C VAL A 57 -23.42 -29.05 14.66
N SER A 58 -23.30 -30.18 15.38
CA SER A 58 -22.32 -31.22 15.06
C SER A 58 -23.03 -32.48 14.57
N ASP A 59 -22.51 -33.10 13.51
CA ASP A 59 -23.01 -34.37 12.98
C ASP A 59 -22.83 -35.49 14.01
N GLY A 60 -23.85 -35.71 14.83
CA GLY A 60 -24.15 -36.97 15.54
C GLY A 60 -23.15 -37.48 16.59
N LEU A 61 -21.97 -36.88 16.76
CA LEU A 61 -20.98 -37.33 17.75
C LEU A 61 -21.01 -36.54 19.07
N PHE A 62 -21.65 -35.36 19.09
CA PHE A 62 -21.74 -34.48 20.26
C PHE A 62 -23.13 -33.86 20.41
N ASP A 63 -24.18 -34.67 20.24
CA ASP A 63 -25.57 -34.25 20.40
C ASP A 63 -25.76 -33.64 21.80
N GLY A 64 -26.00 -32.32 21.87
CA GLY A 64 -26.28 -31.57 23.09
C GLY A 64 -25.11 -30.89 23.83
N LEU A 65 -23.89 -30.80 23.27
CA LEU A 65 -22.76 -30.16 23.97
C LEU A 65 -22.49 -28.69 23.61
N PHE A 66 -23.03 -28.18 22.50
CA PHE A 66 -22.83 -26.81 22.05
C PHE A 66 -24.19 -26.14 21.80
N ASP A 67 -24.53 -25.16 22.63
CA ASP A 67 -25.46 -24.10 22.20
C ASP A 67 -24.84 -23.39 20.97
N ASP A 68 -25.64 -22.71 20.13
CA ASP A 68 -25.16 -21.83 19.04
C ASP A 68 -23.80 -21.17 19.38
N LEU A 69 -22.88 -20.98 18.42
CA LEU A 69 -21.59 -20.31 18.66
C LEU A 69 -21.80 -18.90 19.23
N ARG A 70 -21.91 -18.82 20.55
CA ARG A 70 -22.34 -17.66 21.32
C ARG A 70 -21.53 -17.67 22.61
N GLY A 71 -21.04 -16.50 22.97
CA GLY A 71 -20.35 -16.28 24.23
C GLY A 71 -20.51 -14.84 24.69
N PRO A 72 -20.28 -14.55 25.97
CA PRO A 72 -20.19 -13.16 26.41
C PRO A 72 -19.04 -12.47 25.65
N GLY A 73 -19.30 -11.29 25.08
CA GLY A 73 -18.26 -10.44 24.49
C GLY A 73 -18.12 -10.49 22.96
N PHE A 74 -18.90 -11.31 22.24
CA PHE A 74 -18.98 -11.23 20.78
C PHE A 74 -20.36 -11.64 20.24
N ARG A 75 -20.64 -11.27 18.99
CA ARG A 75 -21.77 -11.72 18.19
C ARG A 75 -21.27 -12.42 16.93
N VAL A 76 -22.11 -13.24 16.30
CA VAL A 76 -21.86 -13.83 14.98
C VAL A 76 -23.12 -13.79 14.12
N PRO A 77 -23.01 -13.72 12.78
CA PRO A 77 -24.14 -13.91 11.88
C PRO A 77 -24.69 -15.34 11.99
N ARG A 78 -26.00 -15.51 11.94
CA ARG A 78 -26.62 -16.84 11.89
C ARG A 78 -26.66 -17.33 10.44
N PRO A 79 -26.22 -18.55 10.13
CA PRO A 79 -26.45 -19.13 8.82
C PRO A 79 -27.92 -19.49 8.65
N VAL A 80 -28.42 -19.45 7.42
CA VAL A 80 -29.82 -19.71 7.08
C VAL A 80 -29.89 -20.93 6.16
N ARG A 81 -30.74 -21.90 6.49
CA ARG A 81 -31.00 -23.06 5.62
C ARG A 81 -31.88 -22.66 4.44
N ALA A 82 -31.62 -23.25 3.29
CA ALA A 82 -32.55 -23.21 2.17
C ALA A 82 -33.83 -24.00 2.49
N ALA A 83 -34.87 -23.82 1.68
CA ALA A 83 -36.17 -24.47 1.85
C ALA A 83 -36.10 -26.01 1.83
N ASP A 84 -35.06 -26.59 1.21
CA ASP A 84 -34.79 -28.03 1.21
C ASP A 84 -33.98 -28.52 2.43
N GLY A 85 -33.66 -27.62 3.36
CA GLY A 85 -32.88 -27.90 4.57
C GLY A 85 -31.36 -27.82 4.38
N SER A 86 -30.86 -27.65 3.15
CA SER A 86 -29.42 -27.54 2.88
C SER A 86 -28.86 -26.18 3.32
N TRP A 87 -27.55 -26.11 3.57
CA TRP A 87 -26.85 -24.84 3.85
C TRP A 87 -26.43 -24.09 2.58
N VAL A 88 -26.45 -24.76 1.42
CA VAL A 88 -25.97 -24.22 0.15
C VAL A 88 -26.97 -24.54 -0.96
N ALA A 89 -27.49 -23.51 -1.62
CA ALA A 89 -28.39 -23.66 -2.77
C ALA A 89 -27.84 -22.87 -3.97
N GLY A 90 -27.80 -23.51 -5.15
CA GLY A 90 -27.30 -22.88 -6.39
C GLY A 90 -25.87 -22.35 -6.31
N GLY A 91 -25.04 -22.90 -5.41
CA GLY A 91 -23.67 -22.43 -5.18
C GLY A 91 -23.55 -21.22 -4.26
N TRP A 92 -24.59 -20.91 -3.48
CA TRP A 92 -24.60 -19.79 -2.52
C TRP A 92 -24.98 -20.26 -1.12
N ALA A 93 -24.40 -19.62 -0.11
CA ALA A 93 -24.79 -19.74 1.30
C ALA A 93 -25.40 -18.42 1.77
N ALA A 94 -26.43 -18.49 2.62
CA ALA A 94 -27.11 -17.32 3.18
C ALA A 94 -26.85 -17.17 4.68
N TRP A 95 -26.68 -15.93 5.12
CA TRP A 95 -26.37 -15.54 6.50
C TRP A 95 -27.23 -14.35 6.90
N THR A 96 -27.60 -14.21 8.16
CA THR A 96 -28.28 -12.99 8.63
C THR A 96 -27.35 -11.79 8.56
N VAL A 97 -27.90 -10.62 8.21
CA VAL A 97 -27.21 -9.34 8.36
C VAL A 97 -26.91 -9.09 9.83
N VAL A 98 -25.74 -8.52 10.11
CA VAL A 98 -25.33 -8.11 11.46
C VAL A 98 -24.94 -6.64 11.43
N GLU A 99 -25.46 -5.88 12.39
CA GLU A 99 -25.21 -4.44 12.50
C GLU A 99 -23.78 -4.15 12.98
N GLY A 100 -23.18 -3.14 12.36
CA GLY A 100 -21.95 -2.48 12.78
C GLY A 100 -21.06 -2.08 11.59
N GLU A 101 -19.99 -1.36 11.91
CA GLU A 101 -18.96 -0.91 10.95
C GLU A 101 -17.57 -1.37 11.42
N THR A 102 -16.61 -1.45 10.50
CA THR A 102 -15.23 -1.82 10.82
C THR A 102 -14.41 -0.58 11.19
N ASP A 103 -13.78 -0.60 12.38
CA ASP A 103 -12.76 0.39 12.76
C ASP A 103 -11.72 -0.24 13.70
N PRO A 104 -10.91 -1.18 13.19
CA PRO A 104 -10.06 -2.02 14.03
C PRO A 104 -8.93 -1.27 14.73
N VAL A 105 -8.48 -0.13 14.18
CA VAL A 105 -7.42 0.68 14.81
C VAL A 105 -7.98 1.45 16.00
N ALA A 106 -9.08 2.18 15.82
CA ALA A 106 -9.66 2.95 16.92
C ALA A 106 -10.27 2.03 18.00
N ARG A 107 -10.78 0.86 17.59
CA ARG A 107 -11.44 -0.12 18.47
C ARG A 107 -10.53 -1.30 18.83
N TRP A 108 -9.21 -1.15 18.72
CA TRP A 108 -8.24 -2.22 18.98
C TRP A 108 -8.45 -2.96 20.32
N PRO A 109 -8.68 -2.29 21.46
CA PRO A 109 -8.92 -2.99 22.73
C PRO A 109 -10.17 -3.88 22.70
N GLU A 110 -11.23 -3.45 22.02
CA GLU A 110 -12.48 -4.21 21.89
C GLU A 110 -12.33 -5.37 20.91
N LEU A 111 -11.58 -5.18 19.83
CA LEU A 111 -11.21 -6.25 18.90
C LEU A 111 -10.44 -7.35 19.62
N VAL A 112 -9.45 -6.97 20.43
CA VAL A 112 -8.65 -7.93 21.23
C VAL A 112 -9.56 -8.73 22.16
N ALA A 113 -10.47 -8.06 22.88
CA ALA A 113 -11.41 -8.72 23.77
C ALA A 113 -12.37 -9.67 23.04
N ALA A 114 -12.94 -9.23 21.91
CA ALA A 114 -13.84 -10.04 21.09
C ALA A 114 -13.13 -11.24 20.47
N SER A 115 -11.90 -11.06 19.98
CA SER A 115 -11.07 -12.14 19.45
C SER A 115 -10.80 -13.19 20.52
N ARG A 116 -10.40 -12.80 21.74
CA ARG A 116 -10.19 -13.75 22.85
C ARG A 116 -11.47 -14.54 23.16
N ALA A 117 -12.61 -13.84 23.26
CA ALA A 117 -13.90 -14.47 23.55
C ALA A 117 -14.33 -15.44 22.43
N PHE A 118 -14.18 -15.04 21.17
CA PHE A 118 -14.49 -15.86 20.01
C PHE A 118 -13.63 -17.13 19.96
N HIS A 119 -12.31 -17.00 20.11
CA HIS A 119 -11.42 -18.15 20.09
C HIS A 119 -11.62 -19.08 21.29
N ALA A 120 -11.93 -18.53 22.48
CA ALA A 120 -12.31 -19.36 23.63
C ALA A 120 -13.56 -20.22 23.34
N ALA A 121 -14.52 -19.71 22.56
CA ALA A 121 -15.71 -20.47 22.15
C ALA A 121 -15.43 -21.53 21.07
N LEU A 122 -14.30 -21.45 20.35
CA LEU A 122 -13.89 -22.44 19.36
C LEU A 122 -13.12 -23.64 19.95
N VAL A 123 -12.76 -23.57 21.24
CA VAL A 123 -12.04 -24.64 21.93
C VAL A 123 -12.85 -25.94 21.89
N GLY A 124 -12.20 -27.03 21.48
CA GLY A 124 -12.80 -28.36 21.42
C GLY A 124 -13.52 -28.69 20.10
N ILE A 125 -13.73 -27.71 19.21
CA ILE A 125 -14.23 -27.97 17.86
C ILE A 125 -13.10 -28.60 17.02
N PRO A 126 -13.28 -29.80 16.46
CA PRO A 126 -12.23 -30.47 15.71
C PRO A 126 -11.95 -29.77 14.37
N ALA A 127 -10.68 -29.71 13.97
CA ALA A 127 -10.34 -29.28 12.62
C ALA A 127 -10.90 -30.26 11.57
N PRO A 128 -11.53 -29.77 10.50
CA PRO A 128 -11.96 -30.61 9.41
C PRO A 128 -10.74 -31.14 8.64
N SER A 129 -10.85 -32.35 8.09
CA SER A 129 -9.71 -33.06 7.47
C SER A 129 -9.09 -32.34 6.26
N TRP A 130 -9.80 -31.40 5.64
CA TRP A 130 -9.32 -30.59 4.52
C TRP A 130 -8.51 -29.35 4.94
N LEU A 131 -8.59 -28.93 6.20
CA LEU A 131 -7.91 -27.73 6.71
C LEU A 131 -6.38 -27.91 6.60
N GLY A 132 -5.68 -26.86 6.13
CA GLY A 132 -4.22 -26.88 5.92
C GLY A 132 -3.73 -27.68 4.70
N ARG A 133 -4.60 -28.42 3.99
CA ARG A 133 -4.21 -29.23 2.80
C ARG A 133 -4.23 -28.46 1.47
N GLY A 134 -4.54 -27.16 1.52
CA GLY A 134 -4.62 -26.30 0.35
C GLY A 134 -3.28 -26.12 -0.37
N ARG A 135 -3.34 -25.88 -1.69
CA ARG A 135 -2.21 -25.46 -2.52
C ARG A 135 -2.25 -23.97 -2.90
N ASN A 136 -3.22 -23.22 -2.38
CA ASN A 136 -3.27 -21.78 -2.60
C ASN A 136 -2.15 -21.08 -1.82
N ARG A 137 -1.85 -19.84 -2.18
CA ARG A 137 -0.77 -19.04 -1.57
C ARG A 137 -0.84 -18.98 -0.04
N TRP A 138 -2.05 -18.85 0.53
CA TRP A 138 -2.24 -18.77 1.99
C TRP A 138 -1.83 -20.06 2.70
N ALA A 139 -2.19 -21.24 2.15
CA ALA A 139 -1.79 -22.52 2.72
C ALA A 139 -0.30 -22.81 2.52
N VAL A 140 0.31 -22.33 1.42
CA VAL A 140 1.77 -22.38 1.23
C VAL A 140 2.47 -21.51 2.28
N ALA A 141 2.03 -20.26 2.45
CA ALA A 141 2.59 -19.33 3.42
C ALA A 141 2.47 -19.86 4.86
N GLU A 142 1.39 -20.58 5.18
CA GLU A 142 1.19 -21.17 6.50
C GLU A 142 2.22 -22.27 6.79
N ARG A 143 2.53 -23.12 5.81
CA ARG A 143 3.59 -24.14 5.93
C ARG A 143 4.98 -23.51 5.98
N VAL A 144 5.20 -22.43 5.25
CA VAL A 144 6.43 -21.65 5.33
C VAL A 144 6.64 -21.12 6.75
N ALA A 145 5.61 -20.51 7.35
CA ALA A 145 5.70 -19.89 8.67
C ALA A 145 5.82 -20.90 9.83
N TRP A 146 5.28 -22.12 9.68
CA TRP A 146 5.15 -23.09 10.78
C TRP A 146 5.93 -24.40 10.59
N ASP A 147 6.07 -24.86 9.35
CA ASP A 147 6.55 -26.22 9.02
C ASP A 147 7.89 -26.20 8.28
N GLU A 148 8.61 -25.08 8.33
CA GLU A 148 9.92 -24.89 7.67
C GLU A 148 9.89 -25.22 6.16
N ALA A 149 8.73 -25.08 5.52
CA ALA A 149 8.61 -25.31 4.09
C ALA A 149 9.38 -24.24 3.31
N GLU A 150 10.06 -24.66 2.25
CA GLU A 150 10.76 -23.79 1.32
C GLU A 150 9.89 -23.45 0.11
N VAL A 151 10.02 -22.20 -0.36
CA VAL A 151 9.34 -21.70 -1.56
C VAL A 151 10.21 -20.64 -2.21
N GLU A 152 10.15 -20.53 -3.54
CA GLU A 152 10.78 -19.42 -4.25
C GLU A 152 10.03 -18.11 -3.92
N LEU A 153 10.73 -17.22 -3.22
CA LEU A 153 10.24 -15.91 -2.85
C LEU A 153 10.64 -14.89 -3.91
N ALA A 154 9.84 -13.84 -4.02
CA ALA A 154 10.18 -12.68 -4.81
C ALA A 154 11.44 -12.01 -4.22
N PRO A 155 12.44 -11.65 -5.04
CA PRO A 155 13.70 -11.07 -4.55
C PRO A 155 13.51 -9.81 -3.71
N GLU A 156 12.43 -9.06 -3.93
CA GLU A 156 12.12 -7.83 -3.19
C GLU A 156 11.72 -8.08 -1.72
N LEU A 157 11.33 -9.32 -1.36
CA LEU A 157 10.82 -9.65 -0.03
C LEU A 157 11.60 -10.79 0.65
N SER A 158 12.54 -11.44 -0.05
CA SER A 158 13.23 -12.63 0.45
C SER A 158 14.10 -12.34 1.66
N ASP A 159 14.83 -11.23 1.66
CA ASP A 159 15.69 -10.77 2.76
C ASP A 159 14.90 -10.56 4.05
N LEU A 160 13.73 -9.92 3.96
CA LEU A 160 12.84 -9.68 5.10
C LEU A 160 12.33 -11.00 5.70
N VAL A 161 11.93 -11.95 4.85
CA VAL A 161 11.44 -13.27 5.32
C VAL A 161 12.57 -14.07 5.96
N GLU A 162 13.77 -14.06 5.38
CA GLU A 162 14.95 -14.73 5.93
C GLU A 162 15.33 -14.18 7.31
N ALA A 163 15.33 -12.85 7.47
CA ALA A 163 15.62 -12.19 8.74
C ALA A 163 14.62 -12.59 9.83
N LEU A 164 13.32 -12.61 9.52
CA LEU A 164 12.29 -13.06 10.46
C LEU A 164 12.44 -14.54 10.80
N ARG A 165 12.66 -15.40 9.81
CA ARG A 165 12.86 -16.85 10.00
C ARG A 165 14.02 -17.12 10.95
N ALA A 166 15.15 -16.43 10.77
CA ALA A 166 16.32 -16.56 11.63
C ALA A 166 16.05 -16.20 13.10
N ALA A 167 15.04 -15.34 13.36
CA ALA A 167 14.61 -14.97 14.71
C ALA A 167 13.53 -15.89 15.30
N THR A 168 13.00 -16.83 14.52
CA THR A 168 11.99 -17.77 15.01
C THR A 168 12.58 -18.83 15.93
N ARG A 169 11.79 -19.25 16.92
CA ARG A 169 12.03 -20.34 17.86
C ARG A 169 10.80 -21.23 17.93
N PRO A 170 10.90 -22.51 18.33
CA PRO A 170 9.75 -23.40 18.44
C PRO A 170 8.69 -22.86 19.41
N VAL A 171 7.42 -22.89 18.99
CA VAL A 171 6.25 -22.55 19.82
C VAL A 171 5.58 -23.84 20.27
N ARG A 172 5.32 -24.00 21.57
CA ARG A 172 4.74 -25.23 22.16
C ARG A 172 3.29 -25.07 22.63
N LEU A 173 2.62 -24.02 22.17
CA LEU A 173 1.22 -23.75 22.50
C LEU A 173 0.26 -24.74 21.81
N PRO A 174 -0.88 -25.06 22.44
CA PRO A 174 -1.87 -25.95 21.84
C PRO A 174 -2.56 -25.30 20.64
N ASN A 175 -2.70 -26.07 19.55
CA ASN A 175 -3.44 -25.64 18.37
C ASN A 175 -4.96 -25.84 18.55
N GLN A 176 -5.73 -24.92 18.01
CA GLN A 176 -7.20 -24.98 17.90
C GLN A 176 -7.67 -24.28 16.62
N LEU A 177 -8.98 -24.25 16.38
CA LEU A 177 -9.54 -23.42 15.30
C LEU A 177 -9.35 -21.93 15.61
N VAL A 178 -8.80 -21.20 14.65
CA VAL A 178 -8.58 -19.75 14.76
C VAL A 178 -8.99 -19.00 13.49
N HIS A 179 -9.29 -17.71 13.64
CA HIS A 179 -9.61 -16.81 12.53
C HIS A 179 -8.37 -16.03 12.09
N CYS A 180 -7.73 -16.43 11.00
CA CYS A 180 -6.49 -15.81 10.49
C CYS A 180 -6.72 -14.56 9.63
N ASP A 181 -7.83 -13.86 9.81
CA ASP A 181 -8.14 -12.61 9.08
C ASP A 181 -9.08 -11.72 9.91
N ILE A 182 -8.94 -11.74 11.24
CA ILE A 182 -9.95 -11.15 12.12
C ILE A 182 -9.96 -9.61 12.11
N ALA A 183 -8.85 -8.95 11.78
CA ALA A 183 -8.73 -7.49 11.83
C ALA A 183 -9.80 -6.76 11.00
N GLY A 184 -10.00 -7.18 9.76
CA GLY A 184 -10.99 -6.58 8.85
C GLY A 184 -12.41 -7.12 9.00
N ASN A 185 -12.60 -8.15 9.85
CA ASN A 185 -13.83 -8.94 9.90
C ASN A 185 -14.52 -8.87 11.28
N VAL A 186 -14.37 -7.73 11.95
CA VAL A 186 -15.10 -7.40 13.18
C VAL A 186 -15.92 -6.12 12.99
N LEU A 187 -17.23 -6.21 13.21
CA LEU A 187 -18.17 -5.09 13.15
C LEU A 187 -18.47 -4.56 14.55
N PHE A 188 -18.36 -3.24 14.72
CA PHE A 188 -18.66 -2.54 15.96
C PHE A 188 -19.98 -1.78 15.83
N ALA A 189 -20.87 -1.92 16.82
CA ALA A 189 -22.13 -1.19 16.90
C ALA A 189 -22.34 -0.70 18.34
N ASP A 190 -22.93 0.48 18.50
CA ASP A 190 -23.10 1.10 19.80
C ASP A 190 -23.98 0.24 20.73
N GLY A 191 -23.51 0.03 21.96
CA GLY A 191 -24.21 -0.75 22.97
C GLY A 191 -24.29 -2.26 22.71
N GLN A 192 -23.63 -2.77 21.68
CA GLN A 192 -23.60 -4.20 21.34
C GLN A 192 -22.18 -4.76 21.41
N PRO A 193 -21.99 -6.05 21.76
CA PRO A 193 -20.69 -6.70 21.61
C PRO A 193 -20.20 -6.69 20.15
N PRO A 194 -18.89 -6.67 19.87
CA PRO A 194 -18.39 -6.74 18.50
C PRO A 194 -18.85 -8.01 17.78
N ALA A 195 -19.17 -7.92 16.49
CA ALA A 195 -19.59 -9.07 15.70
C ALA A 195 -18.45 -9.59 14.82
N VAL A 196 -18.12 -10.88 14.95
CA VAL A 196 -17.14 -11.56 14.12
C VAL A 196 -17.85 -12.12 12.88
N ILE A 197 -17.38 -11.73 11.71
CA ILE A 197 -17.90 -12.17 10.41
C ILE A 197 -16.81 -12.89 9.61
N ASP A 198 -17.16 -13.43 8.44
CA ASP A 198 -16.20 -13.91 7.42
C ASP A 198 -15.05 -14.81 7.94
N PHE A 199 -15.42 -15.77 8.78
CA PHE A 199 -14.49 -16.68 9.44
C PHE A 199 -13.55 -17.39 8.45
N SER A 200 -12.26 -17.12 8.62
CA SER A 200 -11.16 -17.69 7.83
C SER A 200 -10.38 -18.69 8.69
N PRO A 201 -10.80 -19.97 8.70
CA PRO A 201 -10.29 -20.97 9.64
C PRO A 201 -8.83 -21.35 9.36
N SER A 202 -8.09 -21.58 10.44
CA SER A 202 -6.77 -22.22 10.47
C SER A 202 -6.63 -23.01 11.78
N TRP A 203 -5.63 -23.90 11.86
CA TRP A 203 -5.39 -24.74 13.03
C TRP A 203 -4.10 -24.32 13.73
N ARG A 204 -4.16 -23.33 14.63
CA ARG A 204 -2.99 -22.67 15.24
C ARG A 204 -3.28 -22.25 16.69
N PRO A 205 -2.28 -21.78 17.46
CA PRO A 205 -2.54 -21.25 18.80
C PRO A 205 -3.48 -20.05 18.75
N ALA A 206 -4.36 -19.88 19.74
CA ALA A 206 -5.38 -18.81 19.73
C ALA A 206 -4.79 -17.41 19.53
N GLY A 207 -3.68 -17.10 20.21
CA GLY A 207 -2.98 -15.82 20.08
C GLY A 207 -2.49 -15.52 18.65
N TYR A 208 -2.39 -16.52 17.77
CA TYR A 208 -1.97 -16.31 16.39
C TYR A 208 -2.94 -15.44 15.60
N ALA A 209 -4.25 -15.53 15.88
CA ALA A 209 -5.24 -14.65 15.25
C ALA A 209 -5.01 -13.17 15.59
N LEU A 210 -4.64 -12.89 16.85
CA LEU A 210 -4.27 -11.54 17.29
C LEU A 210 -2.95 -11.07 16.70
N ALA A 211 -1.97 -11.98 16.57
CA ALA A 211 -0.70 -11.68 15.93
C ALA A 211 -0.90 -11.30 14.45
N VAL A 212 -1.72 -12.04 13.70
CA VAL A 212 -2.09 -11.70 12.32
C VAL A 212 -2.78 -10.34 12.27
N ALA A 213 -3.76 -10.11 13.14
CA ALA A 213 -4.45 -8.83 13.18
C ALA A 213 -3.51 -7.65 13.45
N ALA A 214 -2.58 -7.80 14.40
CA ALA A 214 -1.64 -6.73 14.75
C ALA A 214 -0.68 -6.41 13.59
N VAL A 215 -0.09 -7.41 12.93
CA VAL A 215 0.84 -7.15 11.81
C VAL A 215 0.13 -6.50 10.63
N ASP A 216 -1.14 -6.85 10.39
CA ASP A 216 -1.93 -6.24 9.32
C ASP A 216 -2.22 -4.78 9.58
N LEU A 217 -2.63 -4.45 10.81
CA LEU A 217 -2.94 -3.08 11.20
C LEU A 217 -1.68 -2.20 11.19
N LEU A 218 -0.54 -2.74 11.61
CA LEU A 218 0.76 -2.06 11.54
C LEU A 218 1.17 -1.79 10.09
N ALA A 219 1.09 -2.79 9.21
CA ALA A 219 1.56 -2.67 7.84
C ALA A 219 0.62 -1.85 6.94
N TRP A 220 -0.70 -1.96 7.12
CA TRP A 220 -1.69 -1.50 6.14
C TRP A 220 -2.69 -0.47 6.67
N SER A 221 -2.75 -0.25 7.98
CA SER A 221 -3.71 0.66 8.60
C SER A 221 -3.05 1.76 9.43
N ALA A 222 -1.72 1.92 9.28
CA ALA A 222 -0.93 2.93 10.00
C ALA A 222 -1.16 2.91 11.53
N ALA A 223 -1.42 1.72 12.09
CA ALA A 223 -1.59 1.60 13.53
C ALA A 223 -0.27 1.94 14.26
N PRO A 224 -0.35 2.59 15.43
CA PRO A 224 0.85 2.91 16.20
C PRO A 224 1.49 1.63 16.77
N PRO A 225 2.83 1.55 16.90
CA PRO A 225 3.52 0.38 17.48
C PRO A 225 2.99 -0.06 18.85
N GLY A 226 2.49 0.88 19.66
CA GLY A 226 1.93 0.63 20.98
C GLY A 226 0.68 -0.25 21.00
N ILE A 227 0.10 -0.63 19.85
CA ILE A 227 -0.96 -1.66 19.82
C ILE A 227 -0.45 -3.02 20.35
N LEU A 228 0.87 -3.29 20.23
CA LEU A 228 1.50 -4.53 20.68
C LEU A 228 1.49 -4.65 22.20
N ASP A 229 1.49 -3.54 22.94
CA ASP A 229 1.45 -3.52 24.41
C ASP A 229 0.17 -4.20 24.96
N LYS A 230 -0.92 -4.20 24.18
CA LYS A 230 -2.17 -4.91 24.55
C LYS A 230 -2.05 -6.44 24.44
N LEU A 231 -0.99 -6.91 23.82
CA LEU A 231 -0.71 -8.32 23.61
C LEU A 231 0.42 -8.84 24.51
N ASP A 232 1.02 -8.01 25.37
CA ASP A 232 2.14 -8.41 26.26
C ASP A 232 1.78 -9.58 27.21
N GLY A 233 0.50 -9.80 27.48
CA GLY A 233 0.01 -10.92 28.29
C GLY A 233 -0.29 -12.22 27.51
N GLU A 234 -0.12 -12.23 26.18
CA GLU A 234 -0.30 -13.43 25.36
C GLU A 234 0.96 -14.30 25.38
N ASP A 235 0.80 -15.60 25.60
CA ASP A 235 1.91 -16.55 25.62
C ASP A 235 2.62 -16.61 24.25
N ASP A 236 3.95 -16.64 24.26
CA ASP A 236 4.82 -16.69 23.05
C ASP A 236 4.47 -15.63 21.98
N ILE A 237 3.86 -14.49 22.35
CA ILE A 237 3.33 -13.53 21.39
C ILE A 237 4.33 -13.04 20.36
N ASP A 238 5.57 -12.79 20.76
CA ASP A 238 6.62 -12.34 19.85
C ASP A 238 6.89 -13.38 18.76
N GLN A 239 6.85 -14.67 19.12
CA GLN A 239 7.02 -15.77 18.17
C GLN A 239 5.80 -15.98 17.27
N LEU A 240 4.61 -15.63 17.74
CA LEU A 240 3.39 -15.61 16.93
C LEU A 240 3.39 -14.43 15.94
N LEU A 241 3.87 -13.25 16.36
CA LEU A 241 4.03 -12.05 15.53
C LEU A 241 5.01 -12.27 14.38
N LEU A 242 6.18 -12.86 14.66
CA LEU A 242 7.16 -13.20 13.62
C LEU A 242 6.54 -14.14 12.56
N ARG A 243 5.82 -15.17 12.99
CA ARG A 243 5.17 -16.14 12.08
C ARG A 243 4.02 -15.51 11.29
N ALA A 244 3.25 -14.63 11.92
CA ALA A 244 2.19 -13.90 11.25
C ALA A 244 2.74 -13.00 10.15
N LEU A 245 3.85 -12.30 10.41
CA LEU A 245 4.50 -11.46 9.41
C LEU A 245 5.15 -12.26 8.29
N ILE A 246 5.81 -13.40 8.59
CA ILE A 246 6.31 -14.34 7.57
C ILE A 246 5.15 -14.80 6.68
N TRP A 247 4.03 -15.23 7.27
CA TRP A 247 2.85 -15.68 6.54
C TRP A 247 2.30 -14.59 5.61
N ARG A 248 2.25 -13.34 6.08
CA ARG A 248 1.79 -12.19 5.28
C ARG A 248 2.75 -11.91 4.13
N LEU A 249 4.05 -11.76 4.39
CA LEU A 249 5.07 -11.48 3.37
C LEU A 249 5.12 -12.57 2.29
N VAL A 250 5.03 -13.85 2.66
CA VAL A 250 4.99 -14.94 1.68
C VAL A 250 3.69 -14.94 0.87
N THR A 251 2.54 -14.65 1.50
CA THR A 251 1.28 -14.51 0.77
C THR A 251 1.35 -13.40 -0.28
N GLU A 252 1.95 -12.26 0.08
CA GLU A 252 2.15 -11.13 -0.83
C GLU A 252 3.17 -11.48 -1.94
N SER A 253 4.30 -12.10 -1.58
CA SER A 253 5.32 -12.55 -2.53
C SER A 253 4.75 -13.46 -3.62
N LEU A 254 3.90 -14.42 -3.25
CA LEU A 254 3.28 -15.37 -4.18
C LEU A 254 2.06 -14.79 -4.91
N GLY A 255 1.56 -13.64 -4.46
CA GLY A 255 0.29 -13.09 -4.88
C GLY A 255 0.36 -11.84 -5.74
N ARG A 256 1.49 -11.12 -5.71
CA ARG A 256 1.69 -9.85 -6.43
C ARG A 256 2.28 -10.10 -7.81
N PRO A 257 1.68 -9.55 -8.88
CA PRO A 257 2.10 -9.88 -10.24
C PRO A 257 3.39 -9.16 -10.66
N ASP A 258 3.62 -7.95 -10.16
CA ASP A 258 4.66 -7.04 -10.63
C ASP A 258 5.61 -6.61 -9.52
N ARG A 259 6.76 -6.05 -9.91
CA ARG A 259 7.83 -5.61 -9.00
C ARG A 259 7.43 -4.40 -8.16
N ASP A 260 6.72 -3.44 -8.73
CA ASP A 260 6.36 -2.19 -8.04
C ASP A 260 5.38 -2.46 -6.89
N SER A 261 4.41 -3.35 -7.09
CA SER A 261 3.48 -3.77 -6.04
C SER A 261 4.19 -4.56 -4.94
N ARG A 262 5.21 -5.36 -5.27
CA ARG A 262 6.08 -6.01 -4.27
C ARG A 262 6.94 -5.02 -3.50
N GLN A 263 7.49 -4.00 -4.17
CA GLN A 263 8.23 -2.93 -3.50
C GLN A 263 7.34 -2.10 -2.57
N ALA A 264 6.06 -1.91 -2.92
CA ALA A 264 5.08 -1.28 -2.03
C ALA A 264 4.82 -2.13 -0.78
N VAL A 265 4.71 -3.46 -0.93
CA VAL A 265 4.64 -4.39 0.21
C VAL A 265 5.89 -4.28 1.08
N ARG A 266 7.09 -4.25 0.47
CA ARG A 266 8.35 -4.10 1.19
C ARG A 266 8.34 -2.83 2.05
N ARG A 267 8.05 -1.67 1.46
CA ARG A 267 7.97 -0.37 2.16
C ARG A 267 6.99 -0.39 3.33
N ALA A 268 5.84 -1.04 3.16
CA ALA A 268 4.83 -1.14 4.21
C ALA A 268 5.25 -2.05 5.38
N ASN A 269 6.06 -3.08 5.12
CA ASN A 269 6.37 -4.13 6.10
C ASN A 269 7.77 -4.01 6.71
N GLU A 270 8.74 -3.38 6.06
CA GLU A 270 10.10 -3.22 6.58
C GLU A 270 10.15 -2.56 7.98
N PRO A 271 9.37 -1.48 8.27
CA PRO A 271 9.30 -0.94 9.63
C PRO A 271 8.72 -1.94 10.66
N VAL A 272 7.80 -2.81 10.22
CA VAL A 272 7.18 -3.83 11.07
C VAL A 272 8.17 -4.96 11.34
N VAL A 273 8.95 -5.39 10.33
CA VAL A 273 10.04 -6.37 10.50
C VAL A 273 11.01 -5.89 11.56
N GLU A 274 11.49 -4.66 11.42
CA GLU A 274 12.45 -4.07 12.34
C GLU A 274 11.88 -3.93 13.76
N LEU A 275 10.61 -3.49 13.89
CA LEU A 275 9.92 -3.44 15.18
C LEU A 275 9.90 -4.80 15.87
N LEU A 276 9.54 -5.87 15.14
CA LEU A 276 9.46 -7.22 15.71
C LEU A 276 10.84 -7.80 16.03
N LEU A 277 11.83 -7.61 15.16
CA LEU A 277 13.20 -8.08 15.39
C LEU A 277 13.86 -7.34 16.58
N SER A 278 13.62 -6.04 16.70
CA SER A 278 14.02 -5.23 17.86
C SER A 278 13.41 -5.78 19.15
N ARG A 279 12.10 -6.05 19.14
CA ARG A 279 11.38 -6.58 20.30
C ARG A 279 11.91 -7.95 20.75
N VAL A 280 12.23 -8.85 19.82
CA VAL A 280 12.75 -10.20 20.13
C VAL A 280 14.22 -10.16 20.56
N SER A 281 15.02 -9.25 20.01
CA SER A 281 16.46 -9.15 20.30
C SER A 281 16.81 -8.22 21.47
N GLY A 282 15.88 -7.37 21.91
CA GLY A 282 16.11 -6.31 22.88
C GLY A 282 17.00 -5.16 22.37
N ARG A 283 17.31 -5.14 21.06
CA ARG A 283 18.05 -4.02 20.45
C ARG A 283 17.12 -2.81 20.26
N PRO A 284 17.60 -1.57 20.45
CA PRO A 284 16.82 -0.38 20.09
C PRO A 284 16.42 -0.43 18.61
N VAL A 285 15.21 -0.02 18.28
CA VAL A 285 14.74 0.11 16.89
C VAL A 285 15.67 1.09 16.17
N THR A 286 16.46 0.61 15.22
CA THR A 286 17.43 1.42 14.47
C THR A 286 16.80 2.20 13.30
N THR A 287 15.52 1.94 12.99
CA THR A 287 14.84 2.38 11.75
C THR A 287 13.46 3.01 11.98
N GLY A 288 13.12 3.37 13.22
CA GLY A 288 11.94 4.21 13.48
C GLY A 288 12.15 5.61 12.88
N PRO A 289 11.09 6.34 12.48
CA PRO A 289 11.25 7.73 12.06
C PRO A 289 11.97 8.49 13.18
N ALA A 290 13.12 9.10 12.86
CA ALA A 290 13.93 9.84 13.81
C ALA A 290 13.05 10.83 14.56
N THR A 291 13.11 10.84 15.90
CA THR A 291 12.34 11.82 16.67
C THR A 291 12.88 13.22 16.39
N ASP A 292 12.08 14.26 16.62
CA ASP A 292 12.54 15.64 16.50
C ASP A 292 13.79 15.90 17.37
N ALA A 293 13.92 15.24 18.52
CA ALA A 293 15.12 15.29 19.35
C ALA A 293 16.34 14.64 18.68
N ASP A 294 16.16 13.49 18.03
CA ASP A 294 17.24 12.80 17.30
C ASP A 294 17.71 13.61 16.10
N ILE A 295 16.76 14.22 15.37
CA ILE A 295 17.04 15.10 14.23
C ILE A 295 17.80 16.34 14.70
N ALA A 296 17.35 17.02 15.77
CA ALA A 296 18.02 18.19 16.31
C ALA A 296 19.44 17.86 16.79
N ALA A 297 19.62 16.75 17.52
CA ALA A 297 20.93 16.32 18.01
C ALA A 297 21.88 15.95 16.87
N SER A 298 21.39 15.23 15.85
CA SER A 298 22.19 14.82 14.69
C SER A 298 22.57 16.03 13.83
N THR A 299 21.63 16.94 13.60
CA THR A 299 21.86 18.21 12.89
C THR A 299 22.90 19.05 13.62
N GLY A 300 22.77 19.18 14.94
CA GLY A 300 23.71 19.95 15.75
C GLY A 300 25.12 19.38 15.74
N ARG A 301 25.26 18.04 15.81
CA ARG A 301 26.55 17.37 15.64
C ARG A 301 27.14 17.61 14.25
N ALA A 302 26.34 17.45 13.21
CA ALA A 302 26.79 17.59 11.82
C ALA A 302 27.24 19.03 11.50
N LEU A 303 26.57 20.04 12.07
CA LEU A 303 26.92 21.45 11.89
C LEU A 303 27.93 21.99 12.91
N GLY A 304 28.24 21.24 13.96
CA GLY A 304 29.06 21.72 15.08
C GLY A 304 28.45 22.89 15.86
N CYS A 305 27.11 22.95 15.95
CA CYS A 305 26.40 24.00 16.69
C CYS A 305 25.12 23.47 17.37
N GLU A 306 24.62 24.17 18.38
CA GLU A 306 23.35 23.82 19.01
C GLU A 306 22.16 24.21 18.13
N ILE A 307 21.13 23.35 18.10
CA ILE A 307 19.84 23.61 17.45
C ILE A 307 18.85 24.11 18.51
N THR A 308 18.42 25.36 18.39
CA THR A 308 17.57 26.05 19.37
C THR A 308 16.09 25.95 19.06
N GLY A 309 15.74 25.55 17.84
CA GLY A 309 14.35 25.36 17.40
C GLY A 309 14.28 24.36 16.26
N LEU A 310 13.19 23.59 16.22
CA LEU A 310 12.89 22.66 15.14
C LEU A 310 11.41 22.79 14.78
N ARG A 311 11.11 22.96 13.49
CA ARG A 311 9.74 23.15 12.99
C ARG A 311 9.46 22.17 11.84
N PRO A 312 8.30 21.49 11.82
CA PRO A 312 7.92 20.63 10.70
C PRO A 312 7.70 21.44 9.43
N VAL A 313 8.14 20.88 8.31
CA VAL A 313 7.75 21.35 6.98
C VAL A 313 6.65 20.44 6.47
N THR A 314 5.50 21.02 6.16
CA THR A 314 4.38 20.29 5.53
C THR A 314 4.59 20.18 4.03
N GLY A 315 4.75 18.94 3.54
CA GLY A 315 4.89 18.62 2.10
C GLY A 315 5.96 17.56 1.84
N GLY A 316 5.72 16.65 0.88
CA GLY A 316 6.65 15.56 0.52
C GLY A 316 6.43 14.25 1.28
N HIS A 317 7.17 13.19 0.91
CA HIS A 317 7.07 11.85 1.52
C HIS A 317 8.08 11.61 2.67
N SER A 318 9.03 12.53 2.88
CA SER A 318 10.11 12.44 3.88
C SER A 318 9.87 13.29 5.12
N VAL A 319 10.52 12.98 6.25
CA VAL A 319 10.51 13.86 7.44
C VAL A 319 11.41 15.08 7.19
N ALA A 320 10.78 16.20 6.85
CA ALA A 320 11.45 17.48 6.64
C ALA A 320 11.26 18.44 7.83
N ARG A 321 12.32 19.16 8.19
CA ARG A 321 12.35 20.12 9.31
C ARG A 321 13.08 21.40 8.92
N ILE A 322 12.70 22.52 9.53
CA ILE A 322 13.52 23.72 9.59
C ILE A 322 14.17 23.76 10.98
N ALA A 323 15.50 23.82 11.02
CA ALA A 323 16.28 23.85 12.25
C ALA A 323 16.91 25.25 12.45
N ASP A 324 16.62 25.88 13.58
CA ASP A 324 17.15 27.19 13.95
C ASP A 324 18.46 26.98 14.75
N ARG A 325 19.55 27.66 14.35
CA ARG A 325 20.89 27.48 14.95
C ARG A 325 21.14 28.51 16.05
N ALA A 326 21.85 28.11 17.11
CA ALA A 326 22.24 29.01 18.20
C ALA A 326 23.10 30.21 17.75
N GLY A 327 23.85 30.06 16.66
CA GLY A 327 24.64 31.14 16.03
C GLY A 327 23.88 32.03 15.05
N GLY A 328 22.56 31.84 14.91
CA GLY A 328 21.70 32.58 13.99
C GLY A 328 21.52 31.90 12.63
N GLY A 329 20.39 32.19 11.99
CA GLY A 329 19.95 31.60 10.72
C GLY A 329 19.39 30.18 10.89
N SER A 330 18.64 29.77 9.88
CA SER A 330 17.96 28.46 9.84
C SER A 330 18.50 27.61 8.69
N VAL A 331 18.36 26.29 8.82
CA VAL A 331 18.70 25.31 7.79
C VAL A 331 17.52 24.40 7.51
N PHE A 332 17.46 23.85 6.31
CA PHE A 332 16.49 22.83 5.95
C PHE A 332 17.10 21.45 6.20
N VAL A 333 16.39 20.58 6.91
CA VAL A 333 16.85 19.24 7.26
C VAL A 333 15.89 18.22 6.68
N LYS A 334 16.41 17.26 5.92
CA LYS A 334 15.67 16.10 5.44
C LYS A 334 16.27 14.86 6.09
N ALA A 335 15.47 14.15 6.86
CA ALA A 335 15.83 12.89 7.51
C ALA A 335 14.82 11.82 7.12
N ALA A 336 15.29 10.63 6.79
CA ALA A 336 14.40 9.53 6.43
C ALA A 336 15.10 8.18 6.65
N ALA A 337 14.35 7.09 6.49
CA ALA A 337 14.96 5.76 6.41
C ALA A 337 15.91 5.68 5.18
N PRO A 338 16.95 4.83 5.19
CA PRO A 338 17.90 4.73 4.09
C PRO A 338 17.26 4.58 2.71
N ALA A 339 16.26 3.69 2.60
CA ALA A 339 15.52 3.44 1.36
C ALA A 339 14.84 4.70 0.75
N GLU A 340 14.67 5.77 1.52
CA GLU A 340 14.02 7.01 1.08
C GLU A 340 15.00 8.15 0.75
N LEU A 341 16.22 8.14 1.31
CA LEU A 341 17.18 9.25 1.16
C LEU A 341 18.50 8.87 0.46
N ASP A 342 18.78 7.58 0.26
CA ASP A 342 20.03 7.12 -0.34
C ASP A 342 20.24 7.69 -1.74
N VAL A 343 19.19 7.71 -2.57
CA VAL A 343 19.25 8.25 -3.95
C VAL A 343 19.58 9.74 -3.94
N GLU A 344 18.86 10.53 -3.13
CA GLU A 344 19.10 11.96 -3.06
C GLU A 344 20.48 12.28 -2.47
N SER A 345 20.91 11.52 -1.45
CA SER A 345 22.26 11.65 -0.88
C SER A 345 23.34 11.37 -1.93
N ALA A 346 23.17 10.32 -2.73
CA ALA A 346 24.09 9.99 -3.82
C ALA A 346 24.16 11.11 -4.88
N VAL A 347 23.03 11.75 -5.20
CA VAL A 347 23.00 12.92 -6.09
C VAL A 347 23.79 14.09 -5.49
N TYR A 348 23.54 14.45 -4.23
CA TYR A 348 24.27 15.55 -3.59
C TYR A 348 25.77 15.26 -3.48
N GLU A 349 26.16 14.04 -3.14
CA GLU A 349 27.56 13.61 -3.09
C GLU A 349 28.23 13.69 -4.47
N ALA A 350 27.53 13.31 -5.54
CA ALA A 350 28.08 13.30 -6.90
C ALA A 350 28.13 14.70 -7.54
N LEU A 351 27.11 15.53 -7.30
CA LEU A 351 27.00 16.84 -7.94
C LEU A 351 27.71 17.95 -7.18
N GLY A 352 27.90 17.81 -5.86
CA GLY A 352 28.59 18.79 -5.02
C GLY A 352 27.91 20.16 -5.01
N ASP A 353 28.70 21.24 -5.07
CA ASP A 353 28.23 22.63 -4.90
C ASP A 353 27.65 23.27 -6.19
N ARG A 354 26.99 22.49 -7.04
CA ARG A 354 26.40 23.03 -8.27
C ARG A 354 25.34 24.08 -7.94
N PRO A 355 25.26 25.18 -8.70
CA PRO A 355 24.41 26.33 -8.35
C PRO A 355 22.91 26.01 -8.43
N PHE A 356 22.54 24.98 -9.18
CA PHE A 356 21.17 24.52 -9.33
C PHE A 356 20.70 23.57 -8.22
N LEU A 357 21.56 23.23 -7.25
CA LEU A 357 21.18 22.51 -6.05
C LEU A 357 21.01 23.50 -4.88
N PRO A 358 20.14 23.19 -3.91
CA PRO A 358 20.29 23.74 -2.56
C PRO A 358 21.70 23.42 -2.06
N ARG A 359 22.41 24.38 -1.51
CA ARG A 359 23.76 24.14 -0.98
C ARG A 359 23.72 23.13 0.17
N LEU A 360 24.48 22.06 0.05
CA LEU A 360 24.68 21.09 1.12
C LEU A 360 25.61 21.69 2.19
N LEU A 361 25.11 21.79 3.43
CA LEU A 361 25.88 22.31 4.56
C LEU A 361 26.52 21.19 5.37
N ALA A 362 25.81 20.07 5.53
CA ALA A 362 26.30 18.85 6.16
C ALA A 362 25.43 17.65 5.77
N SER A 363 25.98 16.44 5.91
CA SER A 363 25.24 15.19 5.80
C SER A 363 25.74 14.18 6.83
N THR A 364 24.91 13.21 7.18
CA THR A 364 25.33 12.01 7.94
C THR A 364 24.57 10.80 7.42
N ARG A 365 25.19 9.62 7.53
CA ARG A 365 24.54 8.32 7.28
C ARG A 365 24.13 7.62 8.58
N GLU A 366 24.66 8.06 9.72
CA GLU A 366 24.40 7.48 11.04
C GLU A 366 23.83 8.51 12.03
N PRO A 367 22.90 8.13 12.92
CA PRO A 367 22.26 6.81 13.03
C PRO A 367 21.23 6.55 11.91
N ALA A 368 20.84 7.58 11.16
CA ALA A 368 20.02 7.50 9.96
C ALA A 368 20.50 8.53 8.93
N PRO A 369 20.26 8.30 7.62
CA PRO A 369 20.58 9.27 6.58
C PRO A 369 19.88 10.62 6.78
N MET A 370 20.67 11.68 6.70
CA MET A 370 20.21 13.04 6.87
C MET A 370 21.00 14.01 5.98
N LEU A 371 20.28 14.91 5.32
CA LEU A 371 20.82 16.02 4.55
C LEU A 371 20.46 17.33 5.25
N VAL A 372 21.47 18.18 5.47
CA VAL A 372 21.32 19.53 6.00
C VAL A 372 21.64 20.51 4.90
N LEU A 373 20.62 21.19 4.40
CA LEU A 373 20.66 22.07 3.24
C LEU A 373 20.51 23.53 3.68
N GLU A 374 20.97 24.45 2.82
CA GLU A 374 20.64 25.86 3.00
C GLU A 374 19.13 26.09 3.00
N MET A 375 18.70 27.09 3.77
CA MET A 375 17.31 27.51 3.75
C MET A 375 17.07 28.41 2.53
N LEU A 376 16.19 27.98 1.63
CA LEU A 376 15.72 28.77 0.51
C LEU A 376 14.53 29.65 0.93
N GLU A 377 14.53 30.92 0.53
CA GLU A 377 13.49 31.87 0.91
C GLU A 377 12.13 31.47 0.32
N GLN A 378 11.09 31.57 1.15
CA GLN A 378 9.76 31.03 0.83
C GLN A 378 9.09 31.73 -0.37
N ASP A 379 9.34 33.02 -0.55
CA ASP A 379 8.68 33.86 -1.56
C ASP A 379 9.25 33.67 -2.98
N HIS A 380 10.23 32.79 -3.16
CA HIS A 380 10.92 32.55 -4.42
C HIS A 380 10.71 31.13 -4.97
N TRP A 381 9.92 30.30 -4.30
CA TRP A 381 9.41 29.05 -4.88
C TRP A 381 8.45 29.34 -6.03
N VAL A 382 8.58 28.61 -7.13
CA VAL A 382 7.80 28.83 -8.33
C VAL A 382 6.34 28.46 -8.07
N THR A 383 5.44 29.43 -8.29
CA THR A 383 3.98 29.21 -8.29
C THR A 383 3.35 29.37 -9.66
N GLU A 384 4.03 30.05 -10.60
CA GLU A 384 3.55 30.34 -11.94
C GLU A 384 4.67 30.19 -12.98
N TRP A 385 4.31 29.66 -14.15
CA TRP A 385 5.24 29.47 -15.25
C TRP A 385 5.31 30.71 -16.15
N THR A 386 6.52 31.27 -16.29
CA THR A 386 6.80 32.39 -17.20
C THR A 386 7.69 31.94 -18.36
N THR A 387 7.64 32.62 -19.51
CA THR A 387 8.50 32.30 -20.66
C THR A 387 9.99 32.26 -20.30
N PRO A 388 10.54 33.21 -19.52
CA PRO A 388 11.92 33.13 -19.04
C PRO A 388 12.19 31.90 -18.17
N LEU A 389 11.27 31.52 -17.26
CA LEU A 389 11.45 30.34 -16.39
C LEU A 389 11.47 29.05 -17.21
N ILE A 390 10.58 28.94 -18.19
CA ILE A 390 10.50 27.77 -19.07
C ILE A 390 11.81 27.61 -19.84
N ALA A 391 12.37 28.71 -20.37
CA ALA A 391 13.66 28.68 -21.04
C ALA A 391 14.82 28.30 -20.09
N ALA A 392 14.83 28.86 -18.87
CA ALA A 392 15.84 28.54 -17.86
C ALA A 392 15.76 27.07 -17.41
N THR A 393 14.55 26.54 -17.22
CA THR A 393 14.33 25.14 -16.81
C THR A 393 14.75 24.17 -17.90
N ARG A 394 14.50 24.49 -19.18
CA ARG A 394 15.01 23.70 -20.31
C ARG A 394 16.53 23.66 -20.34
N ASN A 395 17.19 24.81 -20.15
CA ASN A 395 18.64 24.86 -20.11
C ASN A 395 19.21 24.07 -18.92
N LEU A 396 18.54 24.12 -17.76
CA LEU A 396 18.91 23.34 -16.59
C LEU A 396 18.78 21.84 -16.85
N LEU A 397 17.68 21.38 -17.45
CA LEU A 397 17.51 19.97 -17.84
C LEU A 397 18.64 19.52 -18.77
N HIS A 398 18.98 20.32 -19.77
CA HIS A 398 20.10 20.03 -20.66
C HIS A 398 21.45 19.96 -19.91
N GLU A 399 21.69 20.88 -18.98
CA GLU A 399 22.88 20.81 -18.10
C GLU A 399 22.89 19.51 -17.30
N VAL A 400 21.79 19.15 -16.63
CA VAL A 400 21.69 17.93 -15.82
C VAL A 400 21.93 16.67 -16.66
N HIS A 401 21.31 16.57 -17.84
CA HIS A 401 21.37 15.39 -18.71
C HIS A 401 22.75 15.17 -19.33
N THR A 402 23.60 16.20 -19.37
CA THR A 402 24.97 16.15 -19.92
C THR A 402 26.05 15.93 -18.86
N LEU A 403 25.67 15.87 -17.59
CA LEU A 403 26.59 15.52 -16.51
C LEU A 403 26.96 14.04 -16.56
N PRO A 404 28.17 13.67 -16.12
CA PRO A 404 28.52 12.26 -15.94
C PRO A 404 27.54 11.57 -14.99
N ALA A 405 27.03 10.41 -15.39
CA ALA A 405 26.15 9.59 -14.57
C ALA A 405 26.82 9.19 -13.24
N PRO A 406 26.23 9.53 -12.08
CA PRO A 406 26.72 9.05 -10.79
C PRO A 406 26.61 7.52 -10.67
N SER A 407 27.63 6.86 -10.11
CA SER A 407 27.65 5.39 -9.97
C SER A 407 26.62 4.84 -8.97
N ASP A 408 26.30 5.63 -7.94
CA ASP A 408 25.45 5.21 -6.82
C ASP A 408 23.98 5.61 -7.01
N VAL A 409 23.64 6.21 -8.15
CA VAL A 409 22.26 6.51 -8.55
C VAL A 409 21.68 5.31 -9.32
N PRO A 410 20.45 4.87 -9.02
CA PRO A 410 19.87 3.68 -9.64
C PRO A 410 19.68 3.87 -11.15
N VAL A 411 20.05 2.84 -11.91
CA VAL A 411 19.80 2.80 -13.37
C VAL A 411 18.39 2.28 -13.62
N LEU A 412 17.60 3.03 -14.39
CA LEU A 412 16.33 2.55 -14.91
C LEU A 412 16.60 1.38 -15.84
N ARG A 413 15.93 0.27 -15.56
CA ARG A 413 15.86 -0.89 -16.45
C ARG A 413 14.46 -0.99 -17.00
N GLU A 414 14.28 -1.81 -18.03
CA GLU A 414 12.99 -2.16 -18.62
C GLU A 414 11.88 -2.20 -17.55
N VAL A 415 10.94 -1.25 -17.69
CA VAL A 415 9.86 -1.02 -16.73
C VAL A 415 8.65 -1.80 -17.20
N ALA A 416 7.95 -2.46 -16.28
CA ALA A 416 6.68 -3.11 -16.60
C ALA A 416 5.71 -2.09 -17.22
N ASN A 417 5.09 -2.47 -18.34
CA ASN A 417 4.19 -1.57 -19.04
C ASN A 417 2.98 -1.26 -18.14
N PRO A 418 2.75 0.00 -17.74
CA PRO A 418 1.71 0.33 -16.77
C PRO A 418 0.30 0.00 -17.29
N TRP A 419 0.14 -0.13 -18.60
CA TRP A 419 -1.13 -0.51 -19.22
C TRP A 419 -1.50 -1.97 -18.98
N GLU A 420 -0.55 -2.86 -18.65
CA GLU A 420 -0.86 -4.24 -18.22
C GLU A 420 -1.61 -4.25 -16.90
N ALA A 421 -1.16 -3.45 -15.92
CA ALA A 421 -1.83 -3.30 -14.63
C ALA A 421 -3.22 -2.64 -14.79
N ILE A 422 -3.36 -1.70 -15.73
CA ILE A 422 -4.66 -1.08 -16.05
C ILE A 422 -5.58 -2.07 -16.79
N ALA A 423 -5.05 -2.93 -17.66
CA ALA A 423 -5.82 -3.98 -18.32
C ALA A 423 -6.38 -4.99 -17.31
N ALA A 424 -5.56 -5.37 -16.32
CA ALA A 424 -5.96 -6.27 -15.24
C ALA A 424 -6.99 -5.63 -14.28
N ASP A 425 -6.90 -4.31 -14.04
CA ASP A 425 -7.80 -3.56 -13.17
C ASP A 425 -8.12 -2.17 -13.74
N PRO A 426 -9.10 -2.08 -14.67
CA PRO A 426 -9.48 -0.82 -15.29
C PRO A 426 -10.00 0.22 -14.30
N ALA A 427 -10.45 -0.20 -13.10
CA ALA A 427 -10.98 0.71 -12.08
C ALA A 427 -9.92 1.72 -11.60
N ARG A 428 -8.63 1.36 -11.67
CA ARG A 428 -7.50 2.23 -11.30
C ARG A 428 -7.45 3.52 -12.10
N LEU A 429 -7.69 3.43 -13.41
CA LEU A 429 -7.75 4.59 -14.30
C LEU A 429 -9.14 5.23 -14.24
N LEU A 430 -10.22 4.44 -14.29
CA LEU A 430 -11.58 4.98 -14.36
C LEU A 430 -11.97 5.82 -13.14
N ARG A 431 -11.46 5.50 -11.93
CA ARG A 431 -11.67 6.33 -10.73
C ARG A 431 -11.12 7.75 -10.85
N MET A 432 -10.19 7.99 -11.79
CA MET A 432 -9.60 9.31 -12.04
C MET A 432 -10.56 10.22 -12.83
N GLY A 433 -11.61 9.68 -13.44
CA GLY A 433 -12.63 10.46 -14.15
C GLY A 433 -12.13 11.15 -15.42
N VAL A 434 -11.02 10.69 -16.02
CA VAL A 434 -10.42 11.31 -17.21
C VAL A 434 -10.98 10.72 -18.51
N CYS A 435 -11.36 9.45 -18.53
CA CYS A 435 -12.01 8.82 -19.69
C CYS A 435 -13.10 7.82 -19.26
N SER A 436 -13.96 7.46 -20.21
CA SER A 436 -15.05 6.52 -20.04
C SER A 436 -14.55 5.08 -20.21
N ARG A 437 -15.26 4.12 -19.61
CA ARG A 437 -14.95 2.69 -19.77
C ARG A 437 -14.94 2.25 -21.24
N ARG A 438 -15.86 2.80 -22.04
CA ARG A 438 -15.95 2.53 -23.47
C ARG A 438 -14.70 3.02 -24.20
N TRP A 439 -14.32 4.28 -23.98
CA TRP A 439 -13.12 4.86 -24.60
C TRP A 439 -11.85 4.07 -24.23
N LEU A 440 -11.71 3.70 -22.95
CA LEU A 440 -10.57 2.91 -22.50
C LEU A 440 -10.54 1.55 -23.20
N ALA A 441 -11.66 0.83 -23.26
CA ALA A 441 -11.72 -0.47 -23.93
C ALA A 441 -11.39 -0.41 -25.42
N GLU A 442 -11.80 0.67 -26.12
CA GLU A 442 -11.54 0.85 -27.56
C GLU A 442 -10.07 1.20 -27.87
N HIS A 443 -9.32 1.75 -26.91
CA HIS A 443 -7.97 2.32 -27.16
C HIS A 443 -6.85 1.75 -26.27
N LEU A 444 -7.17 0.83 -25.37
CA LEU A 444 -6.21 0.21 -24.44
C LEU A 444 -5.02 -0.41 -25.18
N ASP A 445 -5.27 -1.22 -26.20
CA ASP A 445 -4.21 -1.92 -26.96
C ASP A 445 -3.28 -0.93 -27.68
N THR A 446 -3.82 0.17 -28.19
CA THR A 446 -3.04 1.23 -28.85
C THR A 446 -2.14 1.96 -27.86
N LEU A 447 -2.66 2.30 -26.67
CA LEU A 447 -1.89 2.94 -25.60
C LEU A 447 -0.82 2.00 -25.03
N HIS A 448 -1.17 0.73 -24.85
CA HIS A 448 -0.26 -0.32 -24.44
C HIS A 448 0.90 -0.47 -25.44
N ALA A 449 0.61 -0.63 -26.73
CA ALA A 449 1.62 -0.77 -27.77
C ALA A 449 2.53 0.47 -27.85
N ALA A 450 1.97 1.68 -27.75
CA ALA A 450 2.75 2.90 -27.75
C ALA A 450 3.71 2.98 -26.55
N ALA A 451 3.24 2.64 -25.34
CA ALA A 451 4.06 2.67 -24.14
C ALA A 451 5.18 1.61 -24.16
N ALA A 452 4.99 0.48 -24.83
CA ALA A 452 6.02 -0.56 -24.98
C ALA A 452 7.23 -0.09 -25.81
N GLU A 453 7.03 0.88 -26.71
CA GLU A 453 8.09 1.45 -27.56
C GLU A 453 8.80 2.65 -26.91
N ALA A 454 8.47 2.99 -25.65
CA ALA A 454 9.03 4.14 -24.95
C ALA A 454 10.42 3.80 -24.36
N PRO A 455 11.51 4.46 -24.79
CA PRO A 455 12.84 4.22 -24.23
C PRO A 455 12.93 4.78 -22.81
N VAL A 456 13.15 3.91 -21.82
CA VAL A 456 13.35 4.32 -20.42
C VAL A 456 14.82 4.25 -19.99
N GLU A 457 15.59 3.36 -20.62
CA GLU A 457 17.01 3.17 -20.35
C GLU A 457 17.85 4.22 -21.08
N GLY A 458 18.96 4.62 -20.46
CA GLY A 458 19.89 5.60 -21.00
C GLY A 458 21.10 5.77 -20.09
N ASP A 459 21.92 6.76 -20.39
CA ASP A 459 23.17 7.07 -19.68
C ASP A 459 23.17 8.46 -19.02
N SER A 460 22.04 9.15 -19.03
CA SER A 460 21.88 10.47 -18.43
C SER A 460 21.32 10.39 -17.02
N LEU A 461 21.83 11.25 -16.12
CA LEU A 461 21.15 11.54 -14.86
C LEU A 461 19.82 12.25 -15.16
N ILE A 462 18.71 11.75 -14.63
CA ILE A 462 17.36 12.32 -14.79
C ILE A 462 16.68 12.53 -13.43
N HIS A 463 15.85 13.57 -13.31
CA HIS A 463 15.21 13.95 -12.05
C HIS A 463 13.85 13.25 -11.81
N ARG A 464 13.07 13.08 -12.88
CA ARG A 464 11.73 12.46 -12.96
C ARG A 464 10.59 13.17 -12.21
N ASP A 465 10.83 14.34 -11.63
CA ASP A 465 9.78 15.15 -10.99
C ASP A 465 10.08 16.66 -11.07
N VAL A 466 10.51 17.13 -12.25
CA VAL A 466 10.68 18.57 -12.48
C VAL A 466 9.31 19.23 -12.61
N ARG A 467 8.99 20.10 -11.65
CA ARG A 467 7.68 20.77 -11.50
C ARG A 467 7.82 22.07 -10.71
N ALA A 468 6.84 22.97 -10.79
CA ALA A 468 6.90 24.27 -10.12
C ALA A 468 7.24 24.16 -8.62
N ALA A 469 6.61 23.24 -7.90
CA ALA A 469 6.84 23.05 -6.46
C ALA A 469 8.25 22.58 -6.08
N ASN A 470 9.05 22.10 -7.04
CA ASN A 470 10.42 21.65 -6.84
C ASN A 470 11.44 22.66 -7.43
N LEU A 471 10.97 23.80 -7.95
CA LEU A 471 11.81 24.85 -8.51
C LEU A 471 11.77 26.10 -7.63
N TRP A 472 12.94 26.67 -7.39
CA TRP A 472 13.13 27.94 -6.71
C TRP A 472 13.92 28.87 -7.62
N TRP A 473 13.45 30.11 -7.79
CA TRP A 473 14.10 31.08 -8.68
C TRP A 473 14.16 32.47 -8.07
N HIS A 474 15.39 32.97 -7.88
CA HIS A 474 15.65 34.34 -7.43
C HIS A 474 16.98 34.85 -7.99
N ASP A 475 17.04 36.14 -8.33
CA ASP A 475 18.28 36.83 -8.76
C ASP A 475 19.12 36.05 -9.80
N GLY A 476 18.44 35.40 -10.74
CA GLY A 476 19.08 34.63 -11.81
C GLY A 476 19.56 33.22 -11.42
N ARG A 477 19.43 32.82 -10.16
CA ARG A 477 19.73 31.46 -9.67
C ARG A 477 18.47 30.60 -9.69
N LEU A 478 18.45 29.60 -10.56
CA LEU A 478 17.42 28.56 -10.61
C LEU A 478 17.91 27.33 -9.86
N VAL A 479 17.15 26.89 -8.86
CA VAL A 479 17.43 25.69 -8.05
C VAL A 479 16.35 24.65 -8.30
N LEU A 480 16.78 23.40 -8.47
CA LEU A 480 15.96 22.20 -8.57
C LEU A 480 16.18 21.36 -7.31
N ALA A 481 15.11 21.17 -6.55
CA ALA A 481 15.09 20.44 -5.28
C ALA A 481 14.35 19.10 -5.40
N ASP A 482 14.48 18.26 -4.37
CA ASP A 482 13.81 16.97 -4.23
C ASP A 482 14.25 15.90 -5.25
N TRP A 483 15.51 15.49 -5.14
CA TRP A 483 16.12 14.50 -6.04
C TRP A 483 15.84 13.04 -5.65
N ALA A 484 14.87 12.79 -4.76
CA ALA A 484 14.56 11.45 -4.25
C ALA A 484 14.08 10.47 -5.34
N SER A 485 13.61 10.98 -6.49
CA SER A 485 13.17 10.17 -7.64
C SER A 485 14.22 10.05 -8.75
N ALA A 486 15.44 10.55 -8.53
CA ALA A 486 16.48 10.57 -9.54
C ALA A 486 16.92 9.16 -9.96
N ALA A 487 17.33 9.03 -11.21
CA ALA A 487 17.81 7.78 -11.78
C ALA A 487 18.77 8.05 -12.95
N ILE A 488 19.44 7.01 -13.44
CA ILE A 488 20.10 7.02 -14.74
C ILE A 488 19.12 6.46 -15.78
N GLY A 489 18.85 7.19 -16.85
CA GLY A 489 17.85 6.81 -17.84
C GLY A 489 17.86 7.68 -19.09
N ASP A 490 16.81 7.53 -19.89
CA ASP A 490 16.64 8.34 -21.10
C ASP A 490 16.34 9.82 -20.76
N PRO A 491 17.11 10.81 -21.28
CA PRO A 491 16.89 12.22 -20.97
C PRO A 491 15.57 12.78 -21.52
N TRP A 492 15.05 12.19 -22.61
CA TRP A 492 13.75 12.60 -23.16
C TRP A 492 12.59 12.19 -22.27
N LEU A 493 12.68 11.07 -21.52
CA LEU A 493 11.69 10.73 -20.52
C LEU A 493 11.54 11.84 -19.47
N ASP A 494 12.65 12.38 -18.97
CA ASP A 494 12.65 13.45 -17.97
C ASP A 494 12.07 14.75 -18.53
N HIS A 495 12.46 15.11 -19.76
CA HIS A 495 11.91 16.26 -20.47
C HIS A 495 10.40 16.13 -20.67
N HIS A 496 9.88 14.96 -21.04
CA HIS A 496 8.44 14.74 -21.22
C HIS A 496 7.67 14.74 -19.91
N LEU A 497 8.25 14.19 -18.83
CA LEU A 497 7.67 14.31 -17.49
C LEU A 497 7.53 15.79 -17.09
N TRP A 498 8.56 16.60 -17.38
CA TRP A 498 8.51 18.05 -17.19
C TRP A 498 7.43 18.72 -18.06
N LEU A 499 7.35 18.45 -19.37
CA LEU A 499 6.32 19.06 -20.24
C LEU A 499 4.90 18.74 -19.77
N VAL A 500 4.65 17.51 -19.30
CA VAL A 500 3.36 17.11 -18.73
C VAL A 500 3.07 17.88 -17.45
N ALA A 501 4.05 18.02 -16.55
CA ALA A 501 3.89 18.80 -15.32
C ALA A 501 3.67 20.30 -15.60
N LEU A 502 4.49 20.88 -16.50
CA LEU A 502 4.41 22.26 -16.97
C LEU A 502 2.99 22.60 -17.44
N HIS A 503 2.43 21.80 -18.36
CA HIS A 503 1.09 22.07 -18.87
C HIS A 503 0.00 21.85 -17.81
N ALA A 504 0.14 20.83 -16.95
CA ALA A 504 -0.78 20.57 -15.85
C ALA A 504 -0.80 21.69 -14.79
N GLU A 505 0.23 22.55 -14.79
CA GLU A 505 0.43 23.69 -13.89
C GLU A 505 0.18 25.05 -14.60
N GLY A 506 -0.44 25.03 -15.78
CA GLY A 506 -0.85 26.25 -16.51
C GLY A 506 0.15 26.76 -17.55
N GLY A 507 1.24 26.03 -17.79
CA GLY A 507 2.19 26.29 -18.86
C GLY A 507 1.69 25.88 -20.26
N PRO A 508 2.53 26.07 -21.30
CA PRO A 508 2.21 25.71 -22.68
C PRO A 508 1.99 24.20 -22.85
N ALA A 509 1.27 23.83 -23.91
CA ALA A 509 1.03 22.42 -24.24
C ALA A 509 2.34 21.70 -24.65
N PRO A 510 2.47 20.39 -24.38
CA PRO A 510 3.69 19.62 -24.72
C PRO A 510 4.05 19.63 -26.21
N ASP A 511 3.06 19.85 -27.08
CA ASP A 511 3.18 19.81 -28.54
C ASP A 511 4.26 20.77 -29.10
N THR A 512 4.58 21.84 -28.37
CA THR A 512 5.54 22.86 -28.83
C THR A 512 7.01 22.44 -28.74
N ASP A 513 7.34 21.37 -27.98
CA ASP A 513 8.75 21.05 -27.64
C ASP A 513 8.99 19.54 -27.44
N GLN A 514 8.22 18.70 -28.13
CA GLN A 514 8.12 17.27 -27.83
C GLN A 514 9.30 16.40 -28.30
N GLY A 515 10.15 16.84 -29.23
CA GLY A 515 11.29 16.02 -29.69
C GLY A 515 10.95 14.55 -30.10
N PRO A 516 11.93 13.62 -30.00
CA PRO A 516 11.77 12.19 -30.30
C PRO A 516 11.04 11.44 -29.18
N HIS A 517 10.54 10.24 -29.50
CA HIS A 517 9.89 9.31 -28.54
C HIS A 517 8.64 9.84 -27.82
N ALA A 518 8.17 11.05 -28.16
CA ALA A 518 7.00 11.71 -27.59
C ALA A 518 5.78 10.80 -27.47
N THR A 519 5.46 10.03 -28.52
CA THR A 519 4.29 9.15 -28.55
C THR A 519 4.37 8.06 -27.48
N GLY A 520 5.52 7.39 -27.36
CA GLY A 520 5.71 6.34 -26.36
C GLY A 520 5.74 6.88 -24.95
N HIS A 521 6.49 7.98 -24.72
CA HIS A 521 6.54 8.63 -23.42
C HIS A 521 5.19 9.18 -22.96
N ALA A 522 4.41 9.79 -23.85
CA ALA A 522 3.07 10.27 -23.52
C ALA A 522 2.17 9.13 -23.04
N ALA A 523 2.19 7.98 -23.73
CA ALA A 523 1.43 6.80 -23.34
C ALA A 523 1.95 6.18 -22.03
N LEU A 524 3.26 6.07 -21.86
CA LEU A 524 3.90 5.56 -20.64
C LEU A 524 3.54 6.42 -19.42
N ILE A 525 3.75 7.74 -19.51
CA ILE A 525 3.47 8.70 -18.44
C ILE A 525 1.98 8.69 -18.06
N ALA A 526 1.10 8.59 -19.07
CA ALA A 526 -0.34 8.48 -18.84
C ALA A 526 -0.69 7.21 -18.05
N GLY A 527 -0.13 6.05 -18.41
CA GLY A 527 -0.36 4.80 -17.69
C GLY A 527 0.17 4.81 -16.25
N GLN A 528 1.25 5.55 -15.97
CA GLN A 528 1.83 5.63 -14.62
C GLN A 528 0.98 6.44 -13.63
N GLN A 529 0.28 7.49 -14.07
CA GLN A 529 -0.41 8.39 -13.12
C GLN A 529 -1.47 7.68 -12.25
N PRO A 530 -2.34 6.79 -12.77
CA PRO A 530 -3.30 6.04 -11.97
C PRO A 530 -2.67 5.10 -10.95
N LEU A 531 -1.51 4.52 -11.27
CA LEU A 531 -0.78 3.57 -10.42
C LEU A 531 -0.09 4.28 -9.25
N LEU A 532 0.36 5.51 -9.48
CA LEU A 532 0.98 6.38 -8.47
C LEU A 532 -0.04 7.23 -7.71
N ALA A 533 -1.34 7.11 -8.02
CA ALA A 533 -2.39 7.90 -7.37
C ALA A 533 -2.86 7.22 -6.06
N PRO A 534 -2.85 7.93 -4.92
CA PRO A 534 -3.45 7.44 -3.69
C PRO A 534 -4.97 7.30 -3.84
N ALA A 535 -5.63 6.73 -2.84
CA ALA A 535 -7.09 6.89 -2.74
C ALA A 535 -7.42 8.39 -2.60
N ARG A 536 -8.51 8.83 -3.23
CA ARG A 536 -8.92 10.25 -3.22
C ARG A 536 -9.05 10.80 -1.80
N ASP A 537 -9.65 10.02 -0.90
CA ASP A 537 -9.89 10.45 0.47
C ASP A 537 -8.63 10.42 1.34
N ALA A 538 -7.63 9.59 0.98
CA ALA A 538 -6.38 9.48 1.71
C ALA A 538 -5.45 10.68 1.46
N ASN A 539 -5.38 11.18 0.22
CA ASN A 539 -4.62 12.40 -0.11
C ASN A 539 -5.24 13.10 -1.33
N PRO A 540 -6.26 13.97 -1.10
CA PRO A 540 -6.98 14.65 -2.18
C PRO A 540 -6.09 15.51 -3.08
N ALA A 541 -5.12 16.20 -2.49
CA ALA A 541 -4.23 17.10 -3.22
C ALA A 541 -3.33 16.33 -4.21
N LEU A 542 -2.73 15.22 -3.76
CA LEU A 542 -1.91 14.37 -4.63
C LEU A 542 -2.77 13.67 -5.67
N PHE A 543 -3.96 13.19 -5.31
CA PHE A 543 -4.90 12.60 -6.27
C PHE A 543 -5.23 13.59 -7.39
N ASP A 544 -5.59 14.83 -7.05
CA ASP A 544 -5.93 15.86 -8.04
C ASP A 544 -4.72 16.27 -8.90
N GLN A 545 -3.52 16.32 -8.33
CA GLN A 545 -2.30 16.54 -9.10
C GLN A 545 -2.06 15.42 -10.12
N ARG A 546 -2.14 14.16 -9.69
CA ARG A 546 -1.99 13.00 -10.59
C ARG A 546 -3.07 12.97 -11.66
N ARG A 547 -4.31 13.35 -11.30
CA ARG A 547 -5.42 13.49 -12.25
C ARG A 547 -5.15 14.54 -13.32
N ARG A 548 -4.64 15.73 -12.95
CA ARG A 548 -4.27 16.78 -13.94
C ARG A 548 -3.17 16.29 -14.88
N ARG A 549 -2.10 15.69 -14.34
CA ARG A 549 -1.02 15.10 -15.15
C ARG A 549 -1.54 14.00 -16.09
N LEU A 550 -2.45 13.15 -15.62
CA LEU A 550 -3.10 12.12 -16.44
C LEU A 550 -3.90 12.75 -17.59
N THR A 551 -4.72 13.75 -17.32
CA THR A 551 -5.50 14.45 -18.35
C THR A 551 -4.60 15.01 -19.45
N VAL A 552 -3.47 15.62 -19.07
CA VAL A 552 -2.48 16.16 -20.02
C VAL A 552 -1.85 15.02 -20.84
N ALA A 553 -1.23 14.05 -20.17
CA ALA A 553 -0.50 12.98 -20.82
C ALA A 553 -1.40 12.13 -21.74
N LEU A 554 -2.60 11.78 -21.27
CA LEU A 554 -3.55 10.96 -22.03
C LEU A 554 -4.11 11.70 -23.25
N SER A 555 -4.43 12.99 -23.10
CA SER A 555 -4.89 13.82 -24.22
C SER A 555 -3.79 14.06 -25.25
N TRP A 556 -2.54 14.20 -24.80
CA TRP A 556 -1.38 14.34 -25.66
C TRP A 556 -1.06 13.05 -26.41
N ALA A 557 -1.05 11.90 -25.72
CA ALA A 557 -0.91 10.59 -26.33
C ALA A 557 -2.02 10.34 -27.38
N ALA A 558 -3.27 10.69 -27.06
CA ALA A 558 -4.39 10.54 -27.99
C ALA A 558 -4.18 11.32 -29.31
N ARG A 559 -3.68 12.56 -29.22
CA ARG A 559 -3.34 13.36 -30.41
C ARG A 559 -2.24 12.72 -31.24
N LEU A 560 -1.15 12.29 -30.59
CA LEU A 560 0.00 11.68 -31.26
C LEU A 560 -0.32 10.33 -31.91
N LEU A 561 -1.26 9.58 -31.32
CA LEU A 561 -1.73 8.28 -31.82
C LEU A 561 -2.90 8.40 -32.80
N HIS A 562 -3.37 9.62 -33.08
CA HIS A 562 -4.55 9.88 -33.92
C HIS A 562 -5.83 9.15 -33.46
N ILE A 563 -6.00 8.95 -32.16
CA ILE A 563 -7.24 8.42 -31.56
C ILE A 563 -8.11 9.57 -31.02
N PRO A 564 -9.44 9.38 -30.88
CA PRO A 564 -10.32 10.38 -30.31
C PRO A 564 -9.85 10.84 -28.91
N PRO A 565 -10.06 12.12 -28.53
CA PRO A 565 -9.69 12.60 -27.20
C PRO A 565 -10.44 11.83 -26.10
N PRO A 566 -9.83 11.64 -24.91
CA PRO A 566 -10.46 10.92 -23.81
C PRO A 566 -11.77 11.61 -23.40
N GLN A 567 -12.86 10.84 -23.42
CA GLN A 567 -14.19 11.33 -23.07
C GLN A 567 -14.50 11.01 -21.60
N PRO A 568 -14.66 11.99 -20.69
CA PRO A 568 -15.04 11.70 -19.32
C PRO A 568 -16.43 11.01 -19.26
N PRO A 569 -16.71 10.23 -18.21
CA PRO A 569 -18.04 9.66 -18.03
C PRO A 569 -19.10 10.77 -17.95
N THR A 570 -20.19 10.61 -18.70
CA THR A 570 -21.37 11.48 -18.67
C THR A 570 -22.14 11.38 -17.36
#